data_AF-A0A2E3KG12-F1
#
_entry.id   AF-A0A2E3KG12-F1
#
_cell.length_a   1.000
_cell.length_b   1.000
_cell.length_c   1.000
_cell.angle_alpha   90.00
_cell.angle_beta   90.00
_cell.angle_gamma   90.00
#
_symmetry.space_group_name_H-M   'P 1'
#
loop_
_entity.id
_entity.type
_entity.pdbx_description
1 polymer ?
#
loop_
_entity_poly.entity_id
_entity_poly.type
_entity_poly.pdbx_seq_one_letter_code
_entity_poly.pdbx_strand_id
1 'polypeptide(L)'
;MITVKLLGGAKKSFSTDRIVLEKKTDTINELISHLVEMKPKDTLEFDTKNLLIAVNGVDSSALKGYDTKLSDNDEISIIPIIHGGSRRIQFSIGKSSVEIFDVLFHKDLHRDFLDDLRTSHKQLIIQAINPKFLLSAQHAKKILAISFQAKKANTMLSKKIETDILLRFATTTQISEAIMTAGRKMNEDFLVIAIGKKPTLSRLYSELKPFLNQKPLSRNNQPFLKKRFNISKNNLLAVQSSDSLEDIIVEKAAVLV
;
A
#
# COMPACT_ATOMS: atom_id res chain seq x y z
N MET A 1 20.50 36.70 6.47
CA MET A 1 20.84 35.30 6.83
C MET A 1 19.56 34.54 7.14
N ILE A 2 19.34 33.38 6.53
CA ILE A 2 18.15 32.53 6.77
C ILE A 2 18.60 31.25 7.49
N THR A 3 17.81 30.79 8.46
CA THR A 3 18.03 29.48 9.10
C THR A 3 17.04 28.46 8.58
N VAL A 4 17.52 27.32 8.07
CA VAL A 4 16.70 26.19 7.64
C VAL A 4 16.82 25.06 8.67
N LYS A 5 15.70 24.68 9.29
CA LYS A 5 15.55 23.49 10.13
C LYS A 5 15.06 22.32 9.28
N LEU A 6 15.81 21.23 9.27
CA LEU A 6 15.49 20.01 8.54
C LEU A 6 14.92 18.95 9.47
N LEU A 7 13.71 18.50 9.20
CA LEU A 7 13.01 17.52 10.02
C LEU A 7 12.82 16.19 9.27
N GLY A 8 12.59 15.11 10.01
CA GLY A 8 12.27 13.79 9.44
C GLY A 8 13.27 13.29 8.39
N GLY A 9 12.77 12.92 7.21
CA GLY A 9 13.58 12.43 6.09
C GLY A 9 14.62 13.44 5.59
N ALA A 10 14.35 14.75 5.66
CA ALA A 10 15.25 15.79 5.19
C ALA A 10 16.53 15.81 6.03
N LYS A 11 16.43 15.60 7.35
CA LYS A 11 17.62 15.46 8.22
C LYS A 11 18.57 14.36 7.72
N LYS A 12 18.01 13.28 7.16
CA LYS A 12 18.81 12.17 6.61
C LYS A 12 19.37 12.48 5.22
N SER A 13 18.64 13.23 4.39
CA SER A 13 19.12 13.65 3.07
C SER A 13 20.27 14.66 3.14
N PHE A 14 20.38 15.43 4.23
CA PHE A 14 21.43 16.44 4.40
C PHE A 14 22.46 16.09 5.49
N SER A 15 22.27 15.02 6.23
CA SER A 15 23.12 14.61 7.38
C SER A 15 23.26 15.69 8.47
N THR A 16 22.35 16.66 8.50
CA THR A 16 22.27 17.74 9.49
C THR A 16 20.80 18.07 9.73
N ASP A 17 20.46 18.58 10.92
CA ASP A 17 19.14 19.13 11.21
C ASP A 17 19.05 20.64 11.00
N ARG A 18 20.17 21.30 10.68
CA ARG A 18 20.21 22.75 10.47
C ARG A 18 21.17 23.12 9.36
N ILE A 19 20.73 24.06 8.52
CA ILE A 19 21.55 24.74 7.51
C ILE A 19 21.37 26.24 7.72
N VAL A 20 22.47 26.99 7.69
CA VAL A 20 22.45 28.45 7.74
C VAL A 20 22.85 28.96 6.36
N LEU A 21 22.00 29.79 5.77
CA LEU A 21 22.22 30.35 4.44
C LEU A 21 22.59 31.81 4.54
N GLU A 22 23.82 32.11 4.14
CA GLU A 22 24.34 33.46 4.00
C GLU A 22 23.96 34.07 2.65
N LYS A 23 23.70 33.23 1.64
CA LYS A 23 23.28 33.66 0.30
C LYS A 23 21.85 34.19 0.33
N LYS A 24 21.63 35.35 -0.29
CA LYS A 24 20.30 35.92 -0.49
C LYS A 24 19.45 34.95 -1.29
N THR A 25 18.28 34.64 -0.75
CA THR A 25 17.29 33.75 -1.33
C THR A 25 15.95 34.47 -1.22
N ASP A 26 15.36 34.87 -2.34
CA ASP A 26 14.22 35.78 -2.34
C ASP A 26 12.90 35.03 -2.14
N THR A 27 12.84 33.74 -2.50
CA THR A 27 11.61 32.92 -2.41
C THR A 27 11.88 31.50 -1.90
N ILE A 28 10.81 30.80 -1.46
CA ILE A 28 10.89 29.37 -1.12
C ILE A 28 11.34 28.53 -2.33
N ASN A 29 10.91 28.86 -3.54
CA ASN A 29 11.31 28.10 -4.73
C ASN A 29 12.83 28.15 -4.99
N GLU A 30 13.42 29.33 -4.82
CA GLU A 30 14.88 29.51 -4.89
C GLU A 30 15.59 28.78 -3.75
N LEU A 31 15.02 28.82 -2.54
CA LEU A 31 15.55 28.09 -1.38
C LEU A 31 15.65 26.59 -1.66
N ILE A 32 14.59 25.99 -2.20
CA ILE A 32 14.56 24.57 -2.54
C ILE A 32 15.60 24.24 -3.61
N SER A 33 15.75 25.09 -4.62
CA SER A 33 16.78 24.91 -5.66
C SER A 33 18.19 24.90 -5.06
N HIS A 34 18.51 25.85 -4.19
CA HIS A 34 19.79 25.88 -3.48
C HIS A 34 20.00 24.62 -2.61
N LEU A 35 18.98 24.19 -1.87
CA LEU A 35 19.06 22.99 -1.03
C LEU A 35 19.35 21.74 -1.88
N VAL A 36 18.75 21.61 -3.06
CA VAL A 36 19.05 20.49 -3.99
C VAL A 36 20.52 20.52 -4.43
N GLU A 37 21.06 21.69 -4.74
CA GLU A 37 22.46 21.85 -5.15
C GLU A 37 23.46 21.51 -4.03
N MET A 38 23.14 21.85 -2.78
CA MET A 38 24.00 21.58 -1.62
C MET A 38 23.87 20.16 -1.06
N LYS A 39 22.92 19.35 -1.54
CA LYS A 39 22.69 18.00 -1.01
C LYS A 39 23.93 17.13 -1.20
N PRO A 40 24.42 16.44 -0.16
CA PRO A 40 25.50 15.46 -0.31
C PRO A 40 25.11 14.35 -1.30
N LYS A 41 26.08 13.89 -2.12
CA LYS A 41 25.80 12.90 -3.18
C LYS A 41 25.45 11.51 -2.62
N ASP A 42 26.06 11.11 -1.50
CA ASP A 42 25.93 9.77 -0.92
C ASP A 42 24.84 9.64 0.16
N THR A 43 23.90 10.59 0.21
CA THR A 43 22.78 10.58 1.15
C THR A 43 21.45 10.27 0.45
N LEU A 44 20.41 10.01 1.25
CA LEU A 44 19.06 9.78 0.74
C LEU A 44 18.61 10.90 -0.22
N GLU A 45 17.77 10.53 -1.18
CA GLU A 45 17.13 11.48 -2.10
C GLU A 45 16.33 12.52 -1.29
N PHE A 46 16.34 13.76 -1.76
CA PHE A 46 15.53 14.83 -1.18
C PHE A 46 14.32 15.07 -2.10
N ASP A 47 13.15 14.57 -1.70
CA ASP A 47 11.92 14.72 -2.46
C ASP A 47 11.34 16.13 -2.26
N THR A 48 11.52 16.99 -3.27
CA THR A 48 11.07 18.38 -3.25
C THR A 48 9.57 18.56 -3.47
N LYS A 49 8.88 17.50 -3.93
CA LYS A 49 7.44 17.54 -4.28
C LYS A 49 6.53 17.29 -3.09
N ASN A 50 7.03 16.59 -2.08
CA ASN A 50 6.26 16.19 -0.90
C ASN A 50 6.85 16.83 0.35
N LEU A 51 6.76 18.16 0.43
CA LEU A 51 7.25 18.93 1.56
C LEU A 51 6.12 19.76 2.16
N LEU A 52 6.03 19.76 3.49
CA LEU A 52 5.40 20.81 4.26
C LEU A 52 6.51 21.78 4.65
N ILE A 53 6.32 23.06 4.30
CA ILE A 53 7.32 24.10 4.52
C ILE A 53 6.67 25.13 5.43
N ALA A 54 7.30 25.42 6.58
CA ALA A 54 6.82 26.46 7.48
C ALA A 54 7.83 27.62 7.52
N VAL A 55 7.33 28.85 7.36
CA VAL A 55 8.09 30.10 7.52
C VAL A 55 7.70 30.70 8.86
N ASN A 56 8.65 30.82 9.79
CA ASN A 56 8.43 31.32 11.15
C ASN A 56 7.26 30.62 11.86
N GLY A 57 7.09 29.32 11.61
CA GLY A 57 6.02 28.50 12.19
C GLY A 57 4.69 28.51 11.42
N VAL A 58 4.55 29.31 10.36
CA VAL A 58 3.35 29.36 9.51
C VAL A 58 3.55 28.52 8.25
N ASP A 59 2.63 27.61 7.94
CA ASP A 59 2.65 26.81 6.71
C ASP A 59 2.66 27.72 5.47
N SER A 60 3.58 27.48 4.54
CA SER A 60 3.72 28.27 3.32
C SER A 60 2.48 28.22 2.44
N SER A 61 1.69 27.14 2.50
CA SER A 61 0.41 27.04 1.80
C SER A 61 -0.64 28.04 2.29
N ALA A 62 -0.55 28.49 3.55
CA ALA A 62 -1.36 29.58 4.09
C ALA A 62 -0.82 30.97 3.72
N LEU A 63 0.35 31.03 3.09
CA LEU A 63 0.98 32.24 2.55
C LEU A 63 0.82 32.27 1.02
N LYS A 64 1.94 32.28 0.27
CA LYS A 64 1.95 32.24 -1.21
C LYS A 64 2.53 30.93 -1.75
N GLY A 65 2.49 29.86 -0.96
CA GLY A 65 3.12 28.59 -1.30
C GLY A 65 4.61 28.77 -1.60
N TYR A 66 5.08 28.21 -2.70
CA TYR A 66 6.47 28.31 -3.15
C TYR A 66 6.91 29.73 -3.56
N ASP A 67 5.97 30.63 -3.85
CA ASP A 67 6.24 32.04 -4.18
C ASP A 67 6.32 32.93 -2.93
N THR A 68 6.25 32.34 -1.74
CA THR A 68 6.42 33.09 -0.48
C THR A 68 7.81 33.72 -0.46
N LYS A 69 7.84 35.06 -0.31
CA LYS A 69 9.08 35.82 -0.19
C LYS A 69 9.73 35.58 1.16
N LEU A 70 11.04 35.41 1.15
CA LEU A 70 11.84 35.21 2.36
C LEU A 70 12.60 36.48 2.71
N SER A 71 12.79 36.71 4.00
CA SER A 71 13.51 37.85 4.55
C SER A 71 14.67 37.39 5.43
N ASP A 72 15.59 38.30 5.70
CA ASP A 72 16.66 38.03 6.66
C ASP A 72 16.07 37.72 8.04
N ASN A 73 16.72 36.76 8.71
CA ASN A 73 16.35 36.17 10.00
C ASN A 73 15.11 35.28 9.99
N ASP A 74 14.55 34.96 8.82
CA ASP A 74 13.52 33.94 8.74
C ASP A 74 14.05 32.57 9.18
N GLU A 75 13.20 31.86 9.92
CA GLU A 75 13.38 30.46 10.26
C GLU A 75 12.44 29.60 9.41
N ILE A 76 13.03 28.75 8.58
CA ILE A 76 12.31 27.88 7.65
C ILE A 76 12.38 26.45 8.15
N SER A 77 11.25 25.80 8.38
CA SER A 77 11.20 24.37 8.69
C SER A 77 10.82 23.58 7.45
N ILE A 78 11.67 22.65 7.04
CA ILE A 78 11.42 21.70 5.95
C ILE A 78 11.03 20.36 6.56
N ILE A 79 9.77 19.99 6.35
CA ILE A 79 9.16 18.78 6.90
C ILE A 79 8.74 17.91 5.71
N PRO A 80 9.48 16.85 5.36
CA PRO A 80 9.02 15.91 4.35
C PRO A 80 7.69 15.33 4.74
N ILE A 81 6.73 15.41 3.83
CA ILE A 81 5.48 14.67 3.92
C ILE A 81 5.81 13.24 3.53
N ILE A 82 6.34 12.50 4.50
CA ILE A 82 6.63 11.08 4.36
C ILE A 82 5.32 10.31 4.21
N HIS A 83 4.96 10.00 2.98
CA HIS A 83 4.22 8.77 2.70
C HIS A 83 5.28 7.67 2.82
N GLY A 84 5.31 6.97 3.95
CA GLY A 84 6.38 6.03 4.29
C GLY A 84 6.80 5.17 3.08
N GLY A 85 8.06 5.32 2.66
CA GLY A 85 8.62 4.66 1.49
C GLY A 85 8.39 3.14 1.49
N SER A 86 8.15 2.61 0.29
CA SER A 86 7.34 1.44 -0.08
C SER A 86 5.84 1.74 -0.12
N ARG A 87 5.23 1.57 -1.30
CA ARG A 87 3.76 1.63 -1.48
C ARG A 87 3.12 0.41 -0.81
N ARG A 88 3.22 0.31 0.52
CA ARG A 88 2.57 -0.72 1.33
C ARG A 88 1.08 -0.59 1.09
N ILE A 89 0.45 -1.68 0.68
CA ILE A 89 -0.99 -1.67 0.42
C ILE A 89 -1.68 -1.95 1.74
N GLN A 90 -2.02 -0.88 2.44
CA GLN A 90 -2.63 -0.93 3.76
C GLN A 90 -4.01 -0.30 3.75
N PHE A 91 -4.94 -0.92 4.45
CA PHE A 91 -6.26 -0.36 4.72
C PHE A 91 -6.82 -0.97 6.00
N SER A 92 -8.01 -0.55 6.40
CA SER A 92 -8.69 -1.06 7.60
C SER A 92 -9.98 -1.78 7.25
N ILE A 93 -10.31 -2.80 8.04
CA ILE A 93 -11.58 -3.51 8.02
C ILE A 93 -12.11 -3.65 9.45
N GLY A 94 -13.17 -2.88 9.76
CA GLY A 94 -13.63 -2.73 11.14
C GLY A 94 -12.51 -2.21 12.04
N LYS A 95 -12.18 -2.98 13.09
CA LYS A 95 -11.10 -2.64 14.05
C LYS A 95 -9.72 -3.20 13.67
N SER A 96 -9.63 -3.98 12.60
CA SER A 96 -8.39 -4.63 12.16
C SER A 96 -7.73 -3.84 11.05
N SER A 97 -6.39 -3.83 11.03
CA SER A 97 -5.62 -3.37 9.89
C SER A 97 -5.36 -4.54 8.93
N VAL A 98 -5.28 -4.24 7.65
CA VAL A 98 -4.96 -5.17 6.57
C VAL A 98 -3.72 -4.67 5.87
N GLU A 99 -2.84 -5.59 5.50
CA GLU A 99 -1.74 -5.33 4.58
C GLU A 99 -1.68 -6.41 3.50
N ILE A 100 -1.48 -5.99 2.26
CA ILE A 100 -1.26 -6.88 1.12
C ILE A 100 0.21 -6.76 0.71
N PHE A 101 0.89 -7.90 0.73
CA PHE A 101 2.27 -8.05 0.31
C PHE A 101 2.30 -8.70 -1.07
N ASP A 102 2.81 -7.99 -2.07
CA ASP A 102 3.08 -8.53 -3.41
C ASP A 102 4.45 -9.19 -3.39
N VAL A 103 4.47 -10.52 -3.27
CA VAL A 103 5.68 -11.32 -3.07
C VAL A 103 6.13 -11.89 -4.42
N LEU A 104 7.33 -11.53 -4.83
CA LEU A 104 7.99 -12.11 -5.99
C LEU A 104 8.44 -13.53 -5.68
N PHE A 105 8.37 -14.40 -6.68
CA PHE A 105 8.92 -15.74 -6.55
C PHE A 105 10.40 -15.67 -6.15
N HIS A 106 10.77 -16.47 -5.16
CA HIS A 106 12.14 -16.71 -4.74
C HIS A 106 12.31 -18.17 -4.34
N LYS A 107 13.48 -18.75 -4.64
CA LYS A 107 13.78 -20.18 -4.39
C LYS A 107 13.68 -20.58 -2.90
N ASP A 108 13.90 -19.63 -2.00
CA ASP A 108 13.81 -19.85 -0.55
C ASP A 108 12.35 -19.92 -0.03
N LEU A 109 11.39 -19.51 -0.86
CA LEU A 109 9.96 -19.60 -0.56
C LEU A 109 9.44 -21.00 -0.91
N HIS A 110 9.74 -21.95 -0.03
CA HIS A 110 9.38 -23.35 -0.16
C HIS A 110 7.86 -23.60 -0.05
N ARG A 111 7.45 -24.87 -0.19
CA ARG A 111 6.04 -25.29 -0.22
C ARG A 111 5.28 -24.87 1.04
N ASP A 112 5.87 -25.12 2.21
CA ASP A 112 5.23 -24.94 3.51
C ASP A 112 5.37 -23.52 4.08
N PHE A 113 6.02 -22.62 3.34
CA PHE A 113 6.26 -21.23 3.72
C PHE A 113 5.01 -20.49 4.26
N LEU A 114 3.83 -20.74 3.68
CA LEU A 114 2.60 -20.09 4.16
C LEU A 114 2.19 -20.59 5.55
N ASP A 115 2.39 -21.87 5.82
CA ASP A 115 2.07 -22.48 7.11
C ASP A 115 3.11 -22.11 8.17
N ASP A 116 4.38 -21.92 7.78
CA ASP A 116 5.41 -21.33 8.63
C ASP A 116 5.04 -19.90 9.04
N LEU A 117 4.61 -19.04 8.10
CA LEU A 117 4.15 -17.68 8.41
C LEU A 117 2.96 -17.67 9.37
N ARG A 118 2.01 -18.59 9.21
CA ARG A 118 0.85 -18.71 10.13
C ARG A 118 1.29 -19.19 11.51
N THR A 119 2.29 -20.05 11.56
CA THR A 119 2.83 -20.60 12.81
C THR A 119 3.63 -19.54 13.59
N SER A 120 4.43 -18.72 12.89
CA SER A 120 5.22 -17.65 13.49
C SER A 120 4.40 -16.40 13.83
N HIS A 121 3.27 -16.17 13.15
CA HIS A 121 2.38 -15.02 13.36
C HIS A 121 0.93 -15.43 13.69
N LYS A 122 0.73 -16.29 14.70
CA LYS A 122 -0.60 -16.83 15.10
C LYS A 122 -1.68 -15.78 15.40
N GLN A 123 -1.28 -14.55 15.71
CA GLN A 123 -2.14 -13.40 15.97
C GLN A 123 -2.65 -12.71 14.68
N LEU A 124 -2.15 -13.10 13.51
CA LEU A 124 -2.59 -12.62 12.21
C LEU A 124 -3.47 -13.67 11.53
N ILE A 125 -4.51 -13.20 10.85
CA ILE A 125 -5.17 -13.99 9.81
C ILE A 125 -4.31 -13.83 8.55
N ILE A 126 -3.82 -14.94 7.99
CA ILE A 126 -2.94 -14.94 6.82
C ILE A 126 -3.49 -15.87 5.74
N GLN A 127 -3.75 -15.29 4.57
CA GLN A 127 -4.14 -16.03 3.36
C GLN A 127 -3.27 -15.60 2.18
N ALA A 128 -2.82 -16.56 1.38
CA ALA A 128 -2.13 -16.29 0.13
C ALA A 128 -3.04 -16.54 -1.08
N ILE A 129 -2.93 -15.68 -2.10
CA ILE A 129 -3.68 -15.81 -3.35
C ILE A 129 -2.78 -15.57 -4.56
N ASN A 130 -3.18 -16.11 -5.71
CA ASN A 130 -2.57 -15.81 -6.99
C ASN A 130 -2.81 -14.31 -7.32
N PRO A 131 -1.78 -13.54 -7.71
CA PRO A 131 -1.94 -12.11 -7.94
C PRO A 131 -2.93 -11.77 -9.06
N LYS A 132 -3.17 -12.70 -10.01
CA LYS A 132 -4.13 -12.53 -11.10
C LYS A 132 -5.58 -12.37 -10.63
N PHE A 133 -5.88 -12.83 -9.41
CA PHE A 133 -7.23 -12.75 -8.82
C PHE A 133 -7.50 -11.43 -8.09
N LEU A 134 -6.52 -10.50 -8.03
CA LEU A 134 -6.70 -9.19 -7.43
C LEU A 134 -6.74 -8.10 -8.51
N LEU A 135 -7.71 -7.19 -8.39
CA LEU A 135 -7.87 -6.08 -9.34
C LEU A 135 -7.27 -4.79 -8.79
N SER A 136 -7.56 -4.50 -7.52
CA SER A 136 -7.16 -3.27 -6.83
C SER A 136 -7.15 -3.53 -5.31
N ALA A 137 -6.63 -2.59 -4.52
CA ALA A 137 -6.78 -2.65 -3.06
C ALA A 137 -8.26 -2.57 -2.62
N GLN A 138 -9.10 -1.85 -3.37
CA GLN A 138 -10.53 -1.72 -3.11
C GLN A 138 -11.27 -3.04 -3.34
N HIS A 139 -10.91 -3.79 -4.39
CA HIS A 139 -11.42 -5.14 -4.65
C HIS A 139 -11.14 -6.05 -3.43
N ALA A 140 -9.89 -6.08 -2.94
CA ALA A 140 -9.58 -6.86 -1.73
C ALA A 140 -10.39 -6.38 -0.52
N LYS A 141 -10.51 -5.06 -0.31
CA LYS A 141 -11.29 -4.51 0.81
C LYS A 141 -12.74 -4.98 0.78
N LYS A 142 -13.40 -5.00 -0.39
CA LYS A 142 -14.76 -5.49 -0.58
C LYS A 142 -14.90 -7.00 -0.33
N ILE A 143 -13.99 -7.82 -0.86
CA ILE A 143 -13.97 -9.28 -0.62
C ILE A 143 -13.79 -9.60 0.87
N LEU A 144 -12.85 -8.92 1.52
CA LEU A 144 -12.65 -9.08 2.96
C LEU A 144 -13.88 -8.62 3.75
N ALA A 145 -14.53 -7.53 3.36
CA ALA A 145 -15.77 -7.06 4.00
C ALA A 145 -16.87 -8.13 3.98
N ILE A 146 -17.07 -8.79 2.83
CA ILE A 146 -18.01 -9.92 2.71
C ILE A 146 -17.65 -11.03 3.70
N SER A 147 -16.39 -11.47 3.72
CA SER A 147 -15.96 -12.59 4.58
C SER A 147 -16.13 -12.27 6.07
N PHE A 148 -15.81 -11.04 6.49
CA PHE A 148 -15.99 -10.60 7.87
C PHE A 148 -17.47 -10.41 8.26
N GLN A 149 -18.31 -9.98 7.31
CA GLN A 149 -19.75 -9.90 7.54
C GLN A 149 -20.35 -11.30 7.66
N ALA A 150 -19.98 -12.22 6.77
CA ALA A 150 -20.38 -13.63 6.82
C ALA A 150 -19.94 -14.28 8.15
N LYS A 151 -18.74 -13.98 8.64
CA LYS A 151 -18.29 -14.41 9.96
C LYS A 151 -19.18 -13.93 11.09
N LYS A 152 -19.57 -12.64 11.09
CA LYS A 152 -20.46 -12.07 12.11
C LYS A 152 -21.86 -12.67 12.05
N ALA A 153 -22.33 -13.00 10.85
CA ALA A 153 -23.65 -13.56 10.61
C ALA A 153 -23.68 -15.11 10.73
N ASN A 154 -22.55 -15.76 10.99
CA ASN A 154 -22.40 -17.22 10.95
C ASN A 154 -22.79 -17.87 9.61
N THR A 155 -22.52 -17.17 8.50
CA THR A 155 -22.82 -17.60 7.11
C THR A 155 -21.56 -17.74 6.24
N MET A 156 -20.40 -17.98 6.86
CA MET A 156 -19.18 -18.28 6.10
C MET A 156 -19.33 -19.59 5.32
N LEU A 157 -18.75 -19.62 4.12
CA LEU A 157 -18.68 -20.80 3.25
C LEU A 157 -17.76 -21.89 3.82
N SER A 158 -16.99 -21.57 4.86
CA SER A 158 -16.07 -22.49 5.50
C SER A 158 -15.89 -22.19 7.00
N LYS A 159 -15.30 -23.15 7.72
CA LYS A 159 -15.03 -23.03 9.16
C LYS A 159 -13.92 -22.00 9.49
N LYS A 160 -13.03 -21.70 8.54
CA LYS A 160 -11.87 -20.83 8.74
C LYS A 160 -12.00 -19.58 7.87
N ILE A 161 -11.77 -18.41 8.45
CA ILE A 161 -11.91 -17.13 7.73
C ILE A 161 -10.91 -17.03 6.56
N GLU A 162 -9.73 -17.61 6.68
CA GLU A 162 -8.72 -17.68 5.63
C GLU A 162 -9.25 -18.41 4.39
N THR A 163 -9.95 -19.52 4.61
CA THR A 163 -10.56 -20.34 3.55
C THR A 163 -11.77 -19.63 2.95
N ASP A 164 -12.60 -18.97 3.76
CA ASP A 164 -13.71 -18.15 3.25
C ASP A 164 -13.20 -17.04 2.32
N ILE A 165 -12.15 -16.31 2.73
CA ILE A 165 -11.51 -15.29 1.89
C ILE A 165 -11.05 -15.88 0.55
N LEU A 166 -10.39 -17.04 0.55
CA LEU A 166 -9.93 -17.69 -0.67
C LEU A 166 -11.10 -18.08 -1.59
N LEU A 167 -12.18 -18.64 -1.04
CA LEU A 167 -13.40 -19.00 -1.77
C LEU A 167 -14.04 -17.77 -2.43
N ARG A 168 -14.12 -16.65 -1.70
CA ARG A 168 -14.69 -15.40 -2.20
C ARG A 168 -13.85 -14.78 -3.33
N PHE A 169 -12.51 -14.83 -3.24
CA PHE A 169 -11.63 -14.43 -4.35
C PHE A 169 -11.78 -15.35 -5.57
N ALA A 170 -11.98 -16.65 -5.37
CA ALA A 170 -12.15 -17.61 -6.44
C ALA A 170 -13.57 -17.63 -7.03
N THR A 171 -14.54 -16.97 -6.38
CA THR A 171 -15.97 -16.99 -6.71
C THR A 171 -16.55 -18.42 -6.84
N THR A 172 -16.15 -19.31 -5.93
CA THR A 172 -16.61 -20.72 -5.90
C THR A 172 -16.83 -21.16 -4.46
N THR A 173 -17.72 -22.13 -4.26
CA THR A 173 -17.92 -22.81 -2.97
C THR A 173 -17.02 -24.04 -2.81
N GLN A 174 -16.35 -24.46 -3.90
CA GLN A 174 -15.49 -25.63 -3.91
C GLN A 174 -14.05 -25.28 -3.47
N ILE A 175 -13.65 -25.74 -2.29
CA ILE A 175 -12.33 -25.47 -1.70
C ILE A 175 -11.18 -25.92 -2.63
N SER A 176 -11.30 -27.10 -3.22
CA SER A 176 -10.27 -27.64 -4.13
C SER A 176 -10.09 -26.75 -5.37
N GLU A 177 -11.18 -26.26 -5.95
CA GLU A 177 -11.14 -25.34 -7.09
C GLU A 177 -10.52 -24.00 -6.69
N ALA A 178 -10.88 -23.46 -5.52
CA ALA A 178 -10.33 -22.20 -5.03
C ALA A 178 -8.82 -22.29 -4.78
N ILE A 179 -8.33 -23.39 -4.20
CA ILE A 179 -6.90 -23.66 -4.01
C ILE A 179 -6.19 -23.77 -5.36
N MET A 180 -6.73 -24.57 -6.28
CA MET A 180 -6.11 -24.82 -7.59
C MET A 180 -6.02 -23.54 -8.45
N THR A 181 -7.03 -22.68 -8.38
CA THR A 181 -7.16 -21.53 -9.27
C THR A 181 -6.64 -20.23 -8.66
N ALA A 182 -7.18 -19.84 -7.50
CA ALA A 182 -6.89 -18.58 -6.83
C ALA A 182 -5.84 -18.71 -5.72
N GLY A 183 -5.47 -19.91 -5.30
CA GLY A 183 -4.42 -20.14 -4.30
C GLY A 183 -3.02 -19.79 -4.79
N ARG A 184 -2.07 -19.74 -3.86
CA ARG A 184 -0.64 -19.64 -4.19
C ARG A 184 -0.22 -20.84 -5.03
N LYS A 185 0.52 -20.58 -6.11
CA LYS A 185 1.14 -21.60 -6.96
C LYS A 185 2.63 -21.69 -6.66
N MET A 186 3.19 -22.90 -6.80
CA MET A 186 4.63 -23.09 -6.68
C MET A 186 5.33 -22.38 -7.83
N ASN A 187 6.49 -21.80 -7.54
CA ASN A 187 7.35 -21.14 -8.53
C ASN A 187 6.70 -19.95 -9.27
N GLU A 188 5.66 -19.35 -8.68
CA GLU A 188 5.01 -18.16 -9.18
C GLU A 188 4.98 -17.08 -8.09
N ASP A 189 4.86 -15.82 -8.52
CA ASP A 189 4.56 -14.70 -7.63
C ASP A 189 3.21 -14.92 -6.93
N PHE A 190 3.07 -14.40 -5.72
CA PHE A 190 1.84 -14.51 -4.94
C PHE A 190 1.60 -13.29 -4.08
N LEU A 191 0.35 -13.10 -3.68
CA LEU A 191 -0.02 -12.08 -2.71
C LEU A 191 -0.19 -12.74 -1.35
N VAL A 192 0.36 -12.13 -0.30
CA VAL A 192 -0.01 -12.45 1.08
C VAL A 192 -0.94 -11.36 1.59
N ILE A 193 -2.12 -11.75 2.03
CA ILE A 193 -3.08 -10.88 2.71
C ILE A 193 -2.98 -11.19 4.19
N ALA A 194 -2.54 -10.20 4.97
CA ALA A 194 -2.44 -10.32 6.42
C ALA A 194 -3.38 -9.34 7.12
N ILE A 195 -4.07 -9.81 8.15
CA ILE A 195 -5.08 -9.03 8.88
C ILE A 195 -4.78 -9.13 10.38
N GLY A 196 -4.63 -7.97 11.03
CA GLY A 196 -4.35 -7.90 12.46
C GLY A 196 -3.97 -6.51 12.94
N LYS A 197 -3.15 -6.43 14.00
CA LYS A 197 -2.68 -5.16 14.57
C LYS A 197 -1.48 -4.61 13.77
N LYS A 198 -1.42 -3.29 13.58
CA LYS A 198 -0.34 -2.59 12.84
C LYS A 198 1.08 -2.99 13.27
N PRO A 199 1.43 -3.10 14.58
CA PRO A 199 2.79 -3.48 14.97
C PRO A 199 3.20 -4.86 14.46
N THR A 200 2.25 -5.81 14.45
CA THR A 200 2.51 -7.15 13.95
C THR A 200 2.64 -7.18 12.43
N LEU A 201 1.79 -6.43 11.72
CA LEU A 201 1.91 -6.30 10.26
C LEU A 201 3.26 -5.67 9.86
N SER A 202 3.75 -4.68 10.63
CA SER A 202 5.09 -4.11 10.42
C SER A 202 6.22 -5.09 10.68
N ARG A 203 6.06 -6.05 11.61
CA ARG A 203 7.03 -7.13 11.80
C ARG A 203 7.06 -8.06 10.60
N LEU A 204 5.90 -8.51 10.14
CA LEU A 204 5.77 -9.35 8.94
C LEU A 204 6.33 -8.64 7.70
N TYR A 205 6.08 -7.33 7.54
CA TYR A 205 6.68 -6.53 6.47
C TYR A 205 8.21 -6.63 6.47
N SER A 206 8.85 -6.45 7.63
CA SER A 206 10.31 -6.51 7.73
C SER A 206 10.88 -7.88 7.33
N GLU A 207 10.19 -8.97 7.67
CA GLU A 207 10.55 -10.34 7.29
C GLU A 207 10.38 -10.58 5.78
N LEU A 208 9.29 -10.09 5.19
CA LEU A 208 8.99 -10.28 3.77
C LEU A 208 9.72 -9.31 2.85
N LYS A 209 10.26 -8.21 3.38
CA LYS A 209 10.88 -7.11 2.63
C LYS A 209 11.84 -7.56 1.51
N PRO A 210 12.71 -8.58 1.69
CA PRO A 210 13.61 -9.03 0.63
C PRO A 210 12.91 -9.58 -0.61
N PHE A 211 11.67 -10.05 -0.46
CA PHE A 211 10.89 -10.71 -1.52
C PHE A 211 9.80 -9.82 -2.11
N LEU A 212 9.63 -8.59 -1.61
CA LEU A 212 8.52 -7.73 -2.04
C LEU A 212 8.78 -7.08 -3.40
N ASN A 213 7.75 -7.04 -4.22
CA ASN A 213 7.72 -6.22 -5.42
C ASN A 213 7.77 -4.73 -5.05
N GLN A 214 8.71 -3.98 -5.65
CA GLN A 214 8.87 -2.54 -5.42
C GLN A 214 7.69 -1.70 -5.95
N LYS A 215 6.95 -2.21 -6.95
CA LYS A 215 5.77 -1.58 -7.54
C LYS A 215 4.57 -2.53 -7.42
N PRO A 216 4.03 -2.71 -6.21
CA PRO A 216 3.00 -3.69 -5.98
C PRO A 216 1.70 -3.30 -6.70
N LEU A 217 0.93 -4.30 -7.15
CA LEU A 217 -0.30 -4.13 -7.95
C LEU A 217 -0.14 -3.37 -9.28
N SER A 218 1.06 -3.40 -9.88
CA SER A 218 1.29 -2.83 -11.22
C SER A 218 0.72 -3.69 -12.36
N ARG A 219 0.28 -4.93 -12.09
CA ARG A 219 -0.19 -5.88 -13.10
C ARG A 219 -1.62 -5.54 -13.57
N ASN A 220 -1.85 -5.49 -14.88
CA ASN A 220 -3.20 -5.36 -15.42
C ASN A 220 -3.91 -6.72 -15.48
N ASN A 221 -4.67 -7.03 -14.43
CA ASN A 221 -5.40 -8.29 -14.33
C ASN A 221 -6.81 -8.25 -14.95
N GLN A 222 -7.27 -7.10 -15.47
CA GLN A 222 -8.63 -6.98 -15.99
C GLN A 222 -8.98 -8.00 -17.08
N PRO A 223 -8.13 -8.25 -18.10
CA PRO A 223 -8.46 -9.20 -19.16
C PRO A 223 -8.61 -10.62 -18.63
N PHE A 224 -7.74 -11.02 -17.69
CA PHE A 224 -7.80 -12.31 -17.03
C PHE A 224 -9.10 -12.47 -16.23
N LEU A 225 -9.44 -11.48 -15.40
CA LEU A 225 -10.63 -11.53 -14.55
C LEU A 225 -11.93 -11.55 -15.38
N LYS A 226 -12.00 -10.73 -16.44
CA LYS A 226 -13.14 -10.74 -17.37
C LYS A 226 -13.36 -12.12 -17.98
N LYS A 227 -12.28 -12.76 -18.45
CA LYS A 227 -12.34 -14.12 -19.01
C LYS A 227 -12.68 -15.16 -17.94
N ARG A 228 -12.04 -15.11 -16.77
CA ARG A 228 -12.20 -16.09 -15.70
C ARG A 228 -13.63 -16.13 -15.15
N PHE A 229 -14.29 -14.98 -15.08
CA PHE A 229 -15.63 -14.83 -14.51
C PHE A 229 -16.75 -14.62 -15.54
N ASN A 230 -16.44 -14.84 -16.83
CA ASN A 230 -17.37 -14.70 -17.95
C ASN A 230 -18.09 -13.34 -17.97
N ILE A 231 -17.34 -12.24 -17.78
CA ILE A 231 -17.89 -10.87 -17.74
C ILE A 231 -17.81 -10.26 -19.14
N SER A 232 -18.98 -10.05 -19.76
CA SER A 232 -19.10 -9.44 -21.08
C SER A 232 -19.13 -7.91 -21.03
N LYS A 233 -19.02 -7.26 -22.19
CA LYS A 233 -19.20 -5.82 -22.33
C LYS A 233 -20.60 -5.36 -21.88
N ASN A 234 -21.63 -6.16 -22.17
CA ASN A 234 -23.00 -5.84 -21.77
C ASN A 234 -23.16 -5.84 -20.24
N ASN A 235 -22.50 -6.76 -19.54
CA ASN A 235 -22.49 -6.75 -18.07
C ASN A 235 -21.87 -5.46 -17.53
N LEU A 236 -20.75 -5.01 -18.10
CA LEU A 236 -20.08 -3.77 -17.67
C LEU A 236 -20.93 -2.52 -17.92
N LEU A 237 -21.66 -2.47 -19.04
CA LEU A 237 -22.53 -1.34 -19.39
C LEU A 237 -23.80 -1.28 -18.52
N ALA A 238 -24.24 -2.41 -17.97
CA ALA A 238 -25.41 -2.48 -17.10
C ALA A 238 -25.17 -1.91 -15.70
N VAL A 239 -23.90 -1.79 -15.27
CA VAL A 239 -23.55 -1.27 -13.95
C VAL A 239 -23.22 0.21 -14.05
N GLN A 240 -24.01 1.04 -13.38
CA GLN A 240 -23.77 2.49 -13.26
C GLN A 240 -22.69 2.78 -12.21
N SER A 241 -21.46 2.36 -12.48
CA SER A 241 -20.30 2.55 -11.59
C SER A 241 -19.03 2.80 -12.40
N SER A 242 -18.16 3.68 -11.91
CA SER A 242 -16.80 3.87 -12.45
C SER A 242 -15.94 2.61 -12.31
N ASP A 243 -16.29 1.71 -11.38
CA ASP A 243 -15.58 0.48 -11.06
C ASP A 243 -16.41 -0.78 -11.40
N SER A 244 -17.18 -0.72 -12.49
CA SER A 244 -18.15 -1.76 -12.89
C SER A 244 -17.61 -3.20 -12.86
N LEU A 245 -16.37 -3.43 -13.30
CA LEU A 245 -15.75 -4.76 -13.23
C LEU A 245 -15.56 -5.24 -11.79
N GLU A 246 -15.10 -4.36 -10.90
CA GLU A 246 -14.89 -4.68 -9.50
C GLU A 246 -16.22 -5.04 -8.83
N ASP A 247 -17.26 -4.23 -9.07
CA ASP A 247 -18.57 -4.42 -8.47
C ASP A 247 -19.20 -5.76 -8.89
N ILE A 248 -19.13 -6.12 -10.18
CA ILE A 248 -19.65 -7.41 -10.67
C ILE A 248 -18.92 -8.60 -10.04
N ILE A 249 -17.59 -8.54 -9.91
CA ILE A 249 -16.80 -9.63 -9.31
C ILE A 249 -17.14 -9.76 -7.82
N VAL A 250 -17.25 -8.64 -7.12
CA VAL A 250 -17.61 -8.60 -5.70
C VAL A 250 -19.03 -9.11 -5.48
N GLU A 251 -19.98 -8.76 -6.35
CA GLU A 251 -21.35 -9.28 -6.32
C GLU A 251 -21.36 -10.81 -6.48
N LYS A 252 -20.65 -11.33 -7.50
CA LYS A 252 -20.47 -12.78 -7.70
C LYS A 252 -19.89 -13.46 -6.46
N ALA A 253 -18.93 -12.82 -5.80
CA ALA A 253 -18.37 -13.32 -4.55
C ALA A 253 -19.38 -13.28 -3.40
N ALA A 254 -20.25 -12.26 -3.32
CA ALA A 254 -21.22 -12.07 -2.25
C ALA A 254 -22.39 -13.08 -2.30
N VAL A 255 -22.85 -13.45 -3.50
CA VAL A 255 -24.00 -14.34 -3.70
C VAL A 255 -23.70 -15.84 -3.53
N LEU A 256 -22.44 -16.20 -3.25
CA LEU A 256 -22.11 -17.59 -2.90
C LEU A 256 -22.83 -17.96 -1.58
N VAL A 257 -23.55 -19.09 -1.61
CA VAL A 257 -24.32 -19.69 -0.52
C VAL A 257 -23.89 -21.12 -0.26
#